data_AF-A0A9W6XGP9-F1
#
_entry.id   AF-A0A9W6XGP9-F1
#
_cell.length_a   1.000
_cell.length_b   1.000
_cell.length_c   1.000
_cell.angle_alpha   90.00
_cell.angle_beta   90.00
_cell.angle_gamma   90.00
#
_symmetry.space_group_name_H-M   'P 1'
#
loop_
_entity.id
_entity.type
_entity.pdbx_description
1 polymer ?
#
loop_
_entity_poly.entity_id
_entity_poly.type
_entity_poly.pdbx_seq_one_letter_code
_entity_poly.pdbx_strand_id
1 'polypeptide(L)'
;MKANIAGGPSIIFNRYAKRNETKIRGGKVCKKIIGYDANALYLWALGNEMPCGRLTTAEAYEGIIDDINADKIFGFLESDIRTPDHLKHYFSEITPIFKNVLIDCTDESVIGKHMFDHNDARKQSRAKPARKLINSYFGKKILIYTPLLKWLKHSTNPSKIEHYNNDPGDHGTMGKIERFNRTLKQRLTKMSPKRITQKLIADVIENYNSTFHRSIGMTPNKAKGKVMDADLSHNQVEADRIEKEFQIGSSVLYRLMKQTFDKEAARWSKAVYTESKSVQKWSYLLQDTK
;
A
#
# COMPACT_ATOMS: atom_id res chain seq x y z
N MET A 1 13.99 8.05 17.49
CA MET A 1 12.79 7.65 16.70
C MET A 1 11.53 7.50 17.54
N LYS A 2 11.50 6.70 18.61
CA LYS A 2 10.29 6.51 19.46
C LYS A 2 9.72 7.80 20.08
N ALA A 3 10.57 8.74 20.49
CA ALA A 3 10.15 10.01 21.09
C ALA A 3 9.51 11.00 20.09
N ASN A 4 9.62 10.74 18.78
CA ASN A 4 9.06 11.58 17.72
C ASN A 4 7.81 10.97 17.08
N ILE A 5 7.29 9.85 17.61
CA ILE A 5 6.04 9.24 17.16
C ILE A 5 4.92 9.86 18.00
N ALA A 6 4.42 11.01 17.57
CA ALA A 6 3.18 11.59 18.07
C ALA A 6 2.02 11.03 17.23
N GLY A 7 1.17 10.20 17.84
CA GLY A 7 0.02 9.60 17.18
C GLY A 7 -0.70 8.63 18.10
N GLY A 8 -2.03 8.67 18.11
CA GLY A 8 -2.87 7.72 18.84
C GLY A 8 -2.71 6.27 18.32
N PRO A 9 -3.31 5.29 19.00
CA PRO A 9 -3.21 3.89 18.61
C PRO A 9 -3.63 3.70 17.15
N SER A 10 -2.67 3.27 16.35
CA SER A 10 -2.84 2.93 14.94
C SER A 10 -3.73 1.70 14.76
N ILE A 11 -4.23 1.47 13.54
CA ILE A 11 -5.12 0.36 13.18
C ILE A 11 -4.65 -0.95 13.83
N ILE A 12 -5.43 -1.46 14.79
CA ILE A 12 -5.15 -2.71 15.48
C ILE A 12 -5.78 -3.84 14.66
N PHE A 13 -4.94 -4.63 14.01
CA PHE A 13 -5.38 -5.70 13.12
C PHE A 13 -5.94 -6.92 13.88
N ASN A 14 -5.42 -7.21 15.07
CA ASN A 14 -5.90 -8.34 15.89
C ASN A 14 -6.70 -7.87 17.09
N ARG A 15 -7.89 -8.46 17.32
CA ARG A 15 -8.71 -8.19 18.53
C ARG A 15 -7.94 -8.41 19.83
N TYR A 16 -6.98 -9.33 19.80
CA TYR A 16 -6.10 -9.62 20.91
C TYR A 16 -4.70 -9.96 20.40
N ALA A 17 -3.70 -9.35 21.00
CA ALA A 17 -2.31 -9.74 20.83
C ALA A 17 -1.59 -9.58 22.18
N LYS A 18 -0.84 -10.61 22.57
CA LYS A 18 -0.05 -10.62 23.79
C LYS A 18 1.36 -11.07 23.50
N ARG A 19 2.31 -10.29 24.03
CA ARG A 19 3.73 -10.56 23.95
C ARG A 19 4.03 -11.94 24.55
N ASN A 20 4.86 -12.70 23.86
CA ASN A 20 5.29 -14.07 24.18
C ASN A 20 4.21 -15.14 24.10
N GLU A 21 2.98 -14.82 23.67
CA GLU A 21 1.86 -15.78 23.60
C GLU A 21 1.24 -15.83 22.20
N THR A 22 0.91 -14.69 21.61
CA THR A 22 0.29 -14.65 20.28
C THR A 22 1.28 -15.07 19.20
N LYS A 23 0.88 -16.03 18.35
CA LYS A 23 1.62 -16.41 17.15
C LYS A 23 1.31 -15.44 16.01
N ILE A 24 2.34 -14.98 15.31
CA ILE A 24 2.25 -14.16 14.09
C ILE A 24 2.46 -15.04 12.85
N ARG A 25 2.32 -14.45 11.66
CA ARG A 25 2.49 -15.14 10.36
C ARG A 25 3.78 -15.98 10.34
N GLY A 26 3.66 -17.23 9.88
CA GLY A 26 4.76 -18.19 9.89
C GLY A 26 5.02 -18.86 11.25
N GLY A 27 4.08 -18.78 12.19
CA GLY A 27 4.13 -19.51 13.48
C GLY A 27 5.07 -18.92 14.53
N LYS A 28 5.73 -17.79 14.24
CA LYS A 28 6.66 -17.12 15.15
C LYS A 28 5.90 -16.49 16.32
N VAL A 29 6.53 -16.39 17.48
CA VAL A 29 5.91 -15.77 18.68
C VAL A 29 6.08 -14.25 18.65
N CYS A 30 5.00 -13.50 18.90
CA CYS A 30 5.02 -12.05 19.01
C CYS A 30 5.91 -11.59 20.17
N LYS A 31 6.96 -10.80 19.91
CA LYS A 31 7.87 -10.27 20.95
C LYS A 31 7.60 -8.82 21.32
N LYS A 32 6.95 -8.05 20.45
CA LYS A 32 6.67 -6.62 20.64
C LYS A 32 5.51 -6.20 19.75
N ILE A 33 4.67 -5.32 20.27
CA ILE A 33 3.55 -4.70 19.55
C ILE A 33 3.87 -3.21 19.39
N ILE A 34 3.77 -2.70 18.16
CA ILE A 34 4.05 -1.30 17.82
C ILE A 34 2.90 -0.81 16.94
N GLY A 35 2.33 0.35 17.27
CA GLY A 35 1.41 1.05 16.38
C GLY A 35 2.20 1.98 15.43
N TYR A 36 1.90 1.90 14.14
CA TYR A 36 2.41 2.82 13.13
C TYR A 36 1.26 3.56 12.48
N ASP A 37 1.29 4.90 12.54
CA ASP A 37 0.31 5.72 11.85
C ASP A 37 0.58 5.71 10.34
N ALA A 38 -0.48 5.50 9.56
CA ALA A 38 -0.40 5.35 8.11
C ALA A 38 -0.57 6.72 7.41
N ASN A 39 0.19 7.73 7.85
CA ASN A 39 0.03 9.11 7.39
C ASN A 39 0.14 9.28 5.87
N ALA A 40 1.01 8.50 5.22
CA ALA A 40 1.16 8.50 3.78
C ALA A 40 -0.10 8.03 3.03
N LEU A 41 -0.95 7.23 3.67
CA LEU A 41 -2.20 6.74 3.09
C LEU A 41 -3.22 7.88 2.89
N TYR A 42 -3.22 8.88 3.78
CA TYR A 42 -4.11 10.04 3.66
C TYR A 42 -3.80 10.87 2.41
N LEU A 43 -2.52 11.09 2.10
CA LEU A 43 -2.10 11.82 0.90
C LEU A 43 -2.51 11.08 -0.38
N TRP A 44 -2.37 9.75 -0.39
CA TRP A 44 -2.84 8.94 -1.51
C TRP A 44 -4.36 9.03 -1.65
N ALA A 45 -5.11 8.87 -0.55
CA ALA A 45 -6.57 8.97 -0.56
C ALA A 45 -7.06 10.34 -1.07
N LEU A 46 -6.43 11.44 -0.63
CA LEU A 46 -6.73 12.80 -1.07
C LEU A 46 -6.32 13.07 -2.53
N GLY A 47 -5.40 12.28 -3.09
CA GLY A 47 -4.96 12.38 -4.49
C GLY A 47 -5.85 11.64 -5.48
N ASN A 48 -6.83 10.86 -5.01
CA ASN A 48 -7.81 10.21 -5.90
C ASN A 48 -8.80 11.24 -6.45
N GLU A 49 -9.45 10.90 -7.57
CA GLU A 49 -10.55 11.70 -8.10
C GLU A 49 -11.65 11.81 -7.03
N MET A 50 -12.27 12.98 -6.89
CA MET A 50 -13.33 13.20 -5.90
C MET A 50 -14.52 13.87 -6.57
N PRO A 51 -15.77 13.50 -6.23
CA PRO A 51 -16.94 14.22 -6.70
C PRO A 51 -16.88 15.67 -6.23
N CYS A 52 -17.02 16.61 -7.18
CA CYS A 52 -16.97 18.04 -6.94
C CYS A 52 -18.26 18.70 -7.44
N GLY A 53 -18.57 19.89 -6.92
CA GLY A 53 -19.75 20.66 -7.33
C GLY A 53 -20.93 20.54 -6.36
N ARG A 54 -22.14 20.82 -6.85
CA ARG A 54 -23.35 20.82 -6.03
C ARG A 54 -23.76 19.38 -5.73
N LEU A 55 -24.07 19.10 -4.46
CA LEU A 55 -24.62 17.81 -4.05
C LEU A 55 -25.93 17.56 -4.79
N THR A 56 -25.97 16.45 -5.53
CA THR A 56 -27.16 15.92 -6.19
C THR A 56 -27.37 14.49 -5.73
N THR A 57 -28.63 14.05 -5.68
CA THR A 57 -29.01 12.70 -5.30
C THR A 57 -29.91 12.14 -6.38
N ALA A 58 -29.79 10.84 -6.60
CA ALA A 58 -30.62 10.08 -7.52
C ALA A 58 -30.95 8.75 -6.85
N GLU A 59 -32.15 8.22 -7.13
CA GLU A 59 -32.54 6.91 -6.66
C GLU A 59 -31.71 5.81 -7.33
N ALA A 60 -31.41 4.75 -6.57
CA ALA A 60 -30.76 3.59 -7.13
C ALA A 60 -31.73 2.85 -8.08
N TYR A 61 -31.19 2.33 -9.18
CA TYR A 61 -31.96 1.62 -10.20
C TYR A 61 -31.34 0.25 -10.51
N GLU A 62 -32.12 -0.63 -11.13
CA GLU A 62 -31.63 -1.94 -11.55
C GLU A 62 -30.52 -1.79 -12.60
N GLY A 63 -29.38 -2.46 -12.41
CA GLY A 63 -28.20 -2.32 -13.29
C GLY A 63 -27.24 -1.18 -12.92
N ILE A 64 -27.54 -0.39 -11.87
CA ILE A 64 -26.64 0.68 -11.40
C ILE A 64 -25.21 0.20 -11.11
N ILE A 65 -25.07 -1.03 -10.63
CA ILE A 65 -23.77 -1.66 -10.36
C ILE A 65 -22.98 -1.89 -11.65
N ASP A 66 -23.64 -2.26 -12.75
CA ASP A 66 -22.98 -2.49 -14.03
C ASP A 66 -22.57 -1.17 -14.67
N ASP A 67 -23.38 -0.14 -14.53
CA ASP A 67 -23.03 1.23 -14.95
C ASP A 67 -21.85 1.80 -14.13
N ILE A 68 -21.77 1.50 -12.83
CA ILE A 68 -20.58 1.82 -12.01
C ILE A 68 -19.35 1.06 -12.53
N ASN A 69 -19.49 -0.23 -12.85
CA ASN A 69 -18.35 -1.03 -13.38
C ASN A 69 -17.89 -0.53 -14.74
N ALA A 70 -18.83 -0.05 -15.57
CA ALA A 70 -18.57 0.55 -16.88
C ALA A 70 -18.14 2.03 -16.80
N ASP A 71 -17.86 2.55 -15.61
CA ASP A 71 -17.42 3.93 -15.34
C ASP A 71 -18.41 5.00 -15.84
N LYS A 72 -19.70 4.66 -16.00
CA LYS A 72 -20.77 5.62 -16.35
C LYS A 72 -21.25 6.43 -15.16
N ILE A 73 -21.06 5.91 -13.95
CA ILE A 73 -21.45 6.57 -12.69
C ILE A 73 -20.21 6.82 -11.86
N PHE A 74 -20.02 8.08 -11.49
CA PHE A 74 -18.97 8.53 -10.59
C PHE A 74 -19.59 9.32 -9.44
N GLY A 75 -19.32 8.88 -8.21
CA GLY A 75 -19.99 9.41 -7.03
C GLY A 75 -19.96 8.46 -5.84
N PHE A 76 -21.05 8.47 -5.08
CA PHE A 76 -21.26 7.61 -3.93
C PHE A 76 -22.53 6.80 -4.11
N LEU A 77 -22.52 5.55 -3.65
CA LEU A 77 -23.69 4.68 -3.59
C LEU A 77 -23.95 4.29 -2.14
N GLU A 78 -25.16 4.49 -1.64
CA GLU A 78 -25.58 3.87 -0.40
C GLU A 78 -25.93 2.40 -0.66
N SER A 79 -25.24 1.47 0.02
CA SER A 79 -25.48 0.04 -0.19
C SER A 79 -25.22 -0.78 1.07
N ASP A 80 -25.87 -1.94 1.12
CA ASP A 80 -25.51 -2.99 2.06
C ASP A 80 -24.34 -3.79 1.48
N ILE A 81 -23.26 -3.93 2.25
CA ILE A 81 -22.02 -4.56 1.81
C ILE A 81 -21.74 -5.77 2.69
N ARG A 82 -21.33 -6.89 2.10
CA ARG A 82 -20.94 -8.11 2.80
C ARG A 82 -19.68 -8.70 2.20
N THR A 83 -18.79 -9.19 3.04
CA THR A 83 -17.63 -9.98 2.61
C THR A 83 -18.10 -11.40 2.28
N PRO A 84 -17.81 -11.92 1.07
CA PRO A 84 -18.11 -13.30 0.72
C PRO A 84 -17.44 -14.31 1.66
N ASP A 85 -18.12 -15.43 1.93
CA ASP A 85 -17.66 -16.41 2.92
C ASP A 85 -16.27 -16.99 2.61
N HIS A 86 -16.01 -17.29 1.32
CA HIS A 86 -14.72 -17.82 0.87
C HIS A 86 -13.54 -16.84 1.07
N LEU A 87 -13.79 -15.55 1.30
CA LEU A 87 -12.77 -14.53 1.54
C LEU A 87 -12.62 -14.16 3.02
N LYS A 88 -13.51 -14.63 3.90
CA LYS A 88 -13.43 -14.33 5.33
C LYS A 88 -12.12 -14.81 5.93
N HIS A 89 -11.60 -15.96 5.48
CA HIS A 89 -10.30 -16.45 5.92
C HIS A 89 -9.15 -15.53 5.47
N TYR A 90 -9.18 -15.03 4.22
CA TYR A 90 -8.18 -14.09 3.72
C TYR A 90 -8.20 -12.76 4.51
N PHE A 91 -9.40 -12.26 4.81
CA PHE A 91 -9.62 -11.02 5.56
C PHE A 91 -9.74 -11.22 7.08
N SER A 92 -9.31 -12.38 7.61
CA SER A 92 -9.45 -12.65 9.05
C SER A 92 -8.59 -11.74 9.91
N GLU A 93 -7.46 -11.27 9.37
CA GLU A 93 -6.60 -10.28 10.02
C GLU A 93 -7.15 -8.85 9.91
N ILE A 94 -7.87 -8.52 8.85
CA ILE A 94 -8.51 -7.21 8.71
C ILE A 94 -9.79 -7.34 7.90
N THR A 95 -10.92 -7.28 8.59
CA THR A 95 -12.21 -7.32 7.91
C THR A 95 -12.38 -6.03 7.09
N PRO A 96 -12.81 -6.09 5.83
CA PRO A 96 -12.59 -5.00 4.88
C PRO A 96 -13.59 -3.84 5.01
N ILE A 97 -14.68 -4.01 5.77
CA ILE A 97 -15.76 -3.01 5.85
C ILE A 97 -15.62 -2.22 7.14
N PHE A 98 -15.28 -0.94 7.00
CA PHE A 98 -15.20 0.01 8.09
C PHE A 98 -16.57 0.65 8.32
N LYS A 99 -17.02 0.71 9.57
CA LYS A 99 -18.29 1.36 9.93
C LYS A 99 -18.18 2.01 11.30
N ASN A 100 -18.86 3.15 11.45
CA ASN A 100 -18.96 3.85 12.71
C ASN A 100 -20.24 3.42 13.44
N VAL A 101 -20.10 2.66 14.51
CA VAL A 101 -21.24 2.15 15.30
C VAL A 101 -21.09 2.49 16.77
N LEU A 102 -22.21 2.55 17.49
CA LEU A 102 -22.20 2.62 18.94
C LEU A 102 -21.64 1.29 19.47
N ILE A 103 -20.54 1.36 20.20
CA ILE A 103 -19.97 0.21 20.92
C ILE A 103 -20.30 0.40 22.38
N ASP A 104 -21.20 -0.44 22.89
CA ASP A 104 -21.44 -0.55 24.32
C ASP A 104 -20.36 -1.45 24.94
N CYS A 105 -19.39 -0.82 25.61
CA CYS A 105 -18.33 -1.54 26.32
C CYS A 105 -18.75 -2.03 27.72
N THR A 106 -20.04 -1.94 28.05
CA THR A 106 -20.66 -2.57 29.22
C THR A 106 -21.45 -3.82 28.85
N ASP A 107 -21.49 -4.18 27.57
CA ASP A 107 -22.06 -5.43 27.08
C ASP A 107 -20.93 -6.41 26.71
N GLU A 108 -20.85 -7.53 27.43
CA GLU A 108 -19.86 -8.58 27.21
C GLU A 108 -19.95 -9.16 25.80
N SER A 109 -21.14 -9.27 25.23
CA SER A 109 -21.35 -9.85 23.88
C SER A 109 -20.74 -8.98 22.77
N VAL A 110 -20.57 -7.69 23.02
CA VAL A 110 -20.07 -6.71 22.05
C VAL A 110 -18.54 -6.66 22.03
N ILE A 111 -17.90 -6.60 23.21
CA ILE A 111 -16.45 -6.41 23.34
C ILE A 111 -15.69 -7.70 23.69
N GLY A 112 -16.42 -8.77 24.04
CA GLY A 112 -15.89 -10.05 24.47
C GLY A 112 -15.41 -10.05 25.92
N LYS A 113 -15.41 -11.25 26.53
CA LYS A 113 -15.12 -11.47 27.96
C LYS A 113 -13.88 -10.74 28.46
N HIS A 114 -12.75 -10.93 27.78
CA HIS A 114 -11.47 -10.34 28.19
C HIS A 114 -11.52 -8.81 28.27
N MET A 115 -12.10 -8.14 27.27
CA MET A 115 -12.17 -6.67 27.28
C MET A 115 -13.22 -6.16 28.24
N PHE A 116 -14.29 -6.92 28.46
CA PHE A 116 -15.30 -6.64 29.48
C PHE A 116 -14.69 -6.65 30.87
N ASP A 117 -14.00 -7.73 31.23
CA ASP A 117 -13.30 -7.86 32.52
C ASP A 117 -12.24 -6.77 32.71
N HIS A 118 -11.49 -6.46 31.64
CA HIS A 118 -10.52 -5.35 31.66
C HIS A 118 -11.18 -3.99 31.85
N ASN A 119 -12.35 -3.74 31.24
CA ASN A 119 -13.06 -2.48 31.40
C ASN A 119 -13.67 -2.35 32.80
N ASP A 120 -14.21 -3.44 33.34
CA ASP A 120 -14.78 -3.50 34.69
C ASP A 120 -13.72 -3.27 35.78
N ALA A 121 -12.54 -3.87 35.62
CA ALA A 121 -11.40 -3.68 36.53
C ALA A 121 -10.95 -2.21 36.66
N ARG A 122 -11.29 -1.34 35.70
CA ARG A 122 -10.98 0.10 35.74
C ARG A 122 -11.94 0.91 36.62
N LYS A 123 -13.01 0.31 37.15
CA LYS A 123 -13.96 0.90 38.11
C LYS A 123 -14.50 2.27 37.65
N GLN A 124 -14.07 3.35 38.30
CA GLN A 124 -14.50 4.73 38.03
C GLN A 124 -13.98 5.25 36.67
N SER A 125 -12.90 4.66 36.15
CA SER A 125 -12.31 5.00 34.85
C SER A 125 -12.72 4.03 33.74
N ARG A 126 -13.86 3.34 33.89
CA ARG A 126 -14.41 2.49 32.83
C ARG A 126 -14.69 3.31 31.57
N ALA A 127 -14.44 2.71 30.42
CA ALA A 127 -14.92 3.25 29.16
C ALA A 127 -16.46 3.23 29.16
N LYS A 128 -17.03 4.31 28.65
CA LYS A 128 -18.48 4.46 28.46
C LYS A 128 -18.85 4.10 27.01
N PRO A 129 -20.12 3.74 26.75
CA PRO A 129 -20.61 3.55 25.40
C PRO A 129 -20.28 4.76 24.53
N ALA A 130 -19.69 4.50 23.37
CA ALA A 130 -19.26 5.54 22.46
C ALA A 130 -19.32 5.05 21.02
N ARG A 131 -19.52 6.00 20.10
CA ARG A 131 -19.39 5.73 18.68
C ARG A 131 -17.93 5.49 18.34
N LYS A 132 -17.64 4.35 17.72
CA LYS A 132 -16.29 3.93 17.34
C LYS A 132 -16.29 3.47 15.90
N LEU A 133 -15.21 3.79 15.20
CA LEU A 133 -14.90 3.17 13.92
C LEU A 133 -14.46 1.73 14.20
N ILE A 134 -15.16 0.77 13.60
CA ILE A 134 -14.83 -0.65 13.69
C ILE A 134 -14.72 -1.25 12.30
N ASN A 135 -14.05 -2.39 12.24
CA ASN A 135 -13.99 -3.22 11.05
C ASN A 135 -14.98 -4.38 11.21
N SER A 136 -15.64 -4.77 10.12
CA SER A 136 -16.57 -5.90 10.10
C SER A 136 -16.63 -6.59 8.74
N TYR A 137 -17.25 -7.77 8.69
CA TYR A 137 -17.57 -8.47 7.43
C TYR A 137 -18.87 -8.02 6.78
N PHE A 138 -19.59 -7.07 7.39
CA PHE A 138 -20.85 -6.58 6.85
C PHE A 138 -21.11 -5.13 7.27
N GLY A 139 -21.66 -4.33 6.38
CA GLY A 139 -22.17 -2.99 6.64
C GLY A 139 -23.57 -2.86 6.07
N LYS A 140 -24.42 -2.11 6.76
CA LYS A 140 -25.75 -1.73 6.26
C LYS A 140 -25.77 -0.25 5.98
N LYS A 141 -26.42 0.17 4.89
CA LYS A 141 -26.54 1.58 4.46
C LYS A 141 -25.19 2.31 4.49
N ILE A 142 -24.18 1.67 3.92
CA ILE A 142 -22.85 2.27 3.81
C ILE A 142 -22.83 3.12 2.55
N LEU A 143 -22.64 4.43 2.73
CA LEU A 143 -22.34 5.33 1.62
C LEU A 143 -20.90 5.08 1.17
N ILE A 144 -20.73 4.41 0.03
CA ILE A 144 -19.43 4.00 -0.49
C ILE A 144 -19.10 4.73 -1.78
N TYR A 145 -17.85 5.20 -1.86
CA TYR A 145 -17.29 5.80 -3.07
C TYR A 145 -17.23 4.76 -4.20
N THR A 146 -17.74 5.12 -5.38
CA THR A 146 -17.96 4.17 -6.50
C THR A 146 -16.69 3.45 -6.97
N PRO A 147 -15.51 4.09 -7.13
CA PRO A 147 -14.25 3.38 -7.37
C PRO A 147 -13.83 2.43 -6.24
N LEU A 148 -14.12 2.77 -4.97
CA LEU A 148 -13.83 1.86 -3.85
C LEU A 148 -14.78 0.66 -3.89
N LEU A 149 -16.05 0.85 -4.24
CA LEU A 149 -17.01 -0.23 -4.41
C LEU A 149 -16.59 -1.18 -5.54
N LYS A 150 -16.17 -0.61 -6.68
CA LYS A 150 -15.58 -1.35 -7.81
C LYS A 150 -14.34 -2.13 -7.36
N TRP A 151 -13.43 -1.50 -6.60
CA TRP A 151 -12.28 -2.19 -6.03
C TRP A 151 -12.66 -3.32 -5.06
N LEU A 152 -13.66 -3.13 -4.18
CA LEU A 152 -14.12 -4.20 -3.29
C LEU A 152 -14.70 -5.37 -4.08
N LYS A 153 -15.50 -5.12 -5.11
CA LYS A 153 -16.03 -6.16 -6.01
C LYS A 153 -14.90 -6.86 -6.77
N HIS A 154 -13.93 -6.13 -7.31
CA HIS A 154 -12.80 -6.74 -8.01
C HIS A 154 -11.82 -7.44 -7.07
N SER A 155 -11.59 -6.96 -5.85
CA SER A 155 -10.73 -7.64 -4.88
C SER A 155 -11.37 -8.92 -4.31
N THR A 156 -12.67 -9.13 -4.54
CA THR A 156 -13.30 -10.46 -4.41
C THR A 156 -13.01 -11.42 -5.57
N ASN A 157 -12.33 -10.95 -6.61
CA ASN A 157 -11.85 -11.75 -7.73
C ASN A 157 -10.34 -11.51 -7.83
N PRO A 158 -9.47 -12.34 -7.21
CA PRO A 158 -8.06 -12.00 -6.97
C PRO A 158 -7.35 -11.62 -8.27
N SER A 159 -7.35 -10.33 -8.60
CA SER A 159 -6.51 -9.80 -9.65
C SER A 159 -5.11 -9.88 -9.07
N LYS A 160 -4.25 -10.66 -9.74
CA LYS A 160 -2.82 -10.75 -9.43
C LYS A 160 -2.17 -9.40 -9.73
N ILE A 161 -2.41 -8.40 -8.89
CA ILE A 161 -1.52 -7.25 -8.80
C ILE A 161 -0.37 -7.74 -7.93
N GLU A 162 0.69 -8.19 -8.59
CA GLU A 162 1.91 -8.60 -7.92
C GLU A 162 2.56 -7.34 -7.33
N HIS A 163 2.62 -7.29 -6.00
CA HIS A 163 3.25 -6.19 -5.28
C HIS A 163 4.75 -6.47 -5.16
N TYR A 164 5.55 -5.62 -5.79
CA TYR A 164 7.01 -5.67 -5.74
C TYR A 164 7.50 -4.64 -4.72
N ASN A 165 8.17 -5.12 -3.66
CA ASN A 165 8.89 -4.26 -2.73
C ASN A 165 10.32 -4.05 -3.22
N ASN A 166 10.91 -2.93 -2.83
CA ASN A 166 12.29 -2.62 -3.12
C ASN A 166 13.09 -2.49 -1.81
N ASP A 167 14.38 -2.87 -1.85
CA ASP A 167 15.22 -2.81 -0.67
C ASP A 167 15.56 -1.36 -0.28
N PRO A 168 15.65 -1.04 1.03
CA PRO A 168 16.02 0.29 1.47
C PRO A 168 17.39 0.73 0.93
N GLY A 169 17.42 1.79 0.14
CA GLY A 169 18.64 2.34 -0.47
C GLY A 169 18.90 1.89 -1.92
N ASP A 170 18.07 1.00 -2.48
CA ASP A 170 18.08 0.72 -3.91
C ASP A 170 17.30 1.81 -4.68
N HIS A 171 18.02 2.72 -5.32
CA HIS A 171 17.45 3.76 -6.18
C HIS A 171 17.31 3.30 -7.65
N GLY A 172 17.86 2.14 -8.00
CA GLY A 172 17.85 1.61 -9.37
C GLY A 172 16.48 1.11 -9.78
N THR A 173 15.83 0.33 -8.91
CA THR A 173 14.53 -0.29 -9.20
C THR A 173 13.42 0.74 -9.47
N MET A 174 13.42 1.85 -8.74
CA MET A 174 12.48 2.97 -8.95
C MET A 174 13.02 4.06 -9.91
N GLY A 175 14.18 3.84 -10.54
CA GLY A 175 14.90 4.86 -11.28
C GLY A 175 14.12 5.47 -12.45
N LYS A 176 13.24 4.71 -13.11
CA LYS A 176 12.35 5.25 -14.17
C LYS A 176 11.38 6.29 -13.61
N ILE A 177 10.77 6.00 -12.46
CA ILE A 177 9.84 6.90 -11.76
C ILE A 177 10.59 8.11 -11.20
N GLU A 178 11.78 7.91 -10.62
CA GLU A 178 12.59 9.02 -10.11
C GLU A 178 13.03 9.98 -11.24
N ARG A 179 13.41 9.45 -12.41
CA ARG A 179 13.71 10.29 -13.60
C ARG A 179 12.48 11.07 -14.05
N PHE A 180 11.31 10.45 -14.11
CA PHE A 180 10.06 11.11 -14.44
C PHE A 180 9.75 12.25 -13.47
N ASN A 181 9.83 11.99 -12.16
CA ASN A 181 9.64 12.99 -11.11
C ASN A 181 10.62 14.16 -11.25
N ARG A 182 11.89 13.88 -11.57
CA ARG A 182 12.89 14.91 -11.84
C ARG A 182 12.51 15.77 -13.04
N THR A 183 12.03 15.18 -14.13
CA THR A 183 11.58 15.93 -15.32
C THR A 183 10.38 16.81 -15.02
N LEU A 184 9.38 16.31 -14.29
CA LEU A 184 8.23 17.12 -13.85
C LEU A 184 8.68 18.31 -13.00
N LYS A 185 9.55 18.08 -12.01
CA LYS A 185 10.11 19.13 -11.17
C LYS A 185 10.83 20.19 -12.01
N GLN A 186 11.70 19.79 -12.92
CA GLN A 186 12.43 20.73 -13.81
C GLN A 186 11.48 21.60 -14.63
N ARG A 187 10.38 21.04 -15.16
CA ARG A 187 9.38 21.79 -15.90
C ARG A 187 8.68 22.82 -15.01
N LEU A 188 8.24 22.40 -13.83
CA LEU A 188 7.62 23.29 -12.84
C LEU A 188 8.58 24.40 -12.39
N THR A 189 9.86 24.09 -12.14
CA THR A 189 10.88 25.08 -11.78
C THR A 189 11.09 26.11 -12.89
N LYS A 190 11.15 25.69 -14.16
CA LYS A 190 11.29 26.61 -15.29
C LYS A 190 10.07 27.53 -15.46
N MET A 191 8.88 27.03 -15.20
CA MET A 191 7.65 27.83 -15.26
C MET A 191 7.54 28.82 -14.09
N SER A 192 8.24 28.55 -12.98
CA SER A 192 8.24 29.34 -11.74
C SER A 192 6.84 29.86 -11.34
N PRO A 193 5.83 28.97 -11.24
CA PRO A 193 4.47 29.38 -10.98
C PRO A 193 4.34 29.97 -9.57
N LYS A 194 3.57 31.05 -9.41
CA LYS A 194 3.27 31.63 -8.08
C LYS A 194 2.58 30.63 -7.13
N ARG A 195 1.80 29.69 -7.68
CA ARG A 195 1.14 28.61 -6.94
C ARG A 195 1.04 27.37 -7.82
N ILE A 196 1.33 26.21 -7.23
CA ILE A 196 1.12 24.91 -7.88
C ILE A 196 -0.35 24.52 -7.67
N THR A 197 -1.08 24.33 -8.77
CA THR A 197 -2.49 23.91 -8.77
C THR A 197 -2.63 22.55 -9.46
N GLN A 198 -3.73 21.83 -9.20
CA GLN A 198 -4.01 20.55 -9.85
C GLN A 198 -4.08 20.69 -11.38
N LYS A 199 -4.72 21.75 -11.87
CA LYS A 199 -4.77 22.08 -13.30
C LYS A 199 -3.37 22.22 -13.90
N LEU A 200 -2.49 22.98 -13.24
CA LEU A 200 -1.12 23.15 -13.69
C LEU A 200 -0.36 21.82 -13.75
N ILE A 201 -0.55 20.94 -12.76
CA ILE A 201 0.07 19.62 -12.76
C ILE A 201 -0.45 18.79 -13.93
N ALA A 202 -1.76 18.79 -14.18
CA ALA A 202 -2.37 18.09 -15.31
C ALA A 202 -1.82 18.61 -16.65
N ASP A 203 -1.71 19.93 -16.83
CA ASP A 203 -1.15 20.56 -18.03
C ASP A 203 0.32 20.15 -18.25
N VAL A 204 1.12 20.08 -17.17
CA VAL A 204 2.53 19.66 -17.25
C VAL A 204 2.66 18.17 -17.61
N ILE A 205 1.78 17.32 -17.08
CA ILE A 205 1.73 15.88 -17.40
C ILE A 205 1.32 15.68 -18.86
N GLU A 206 0.26 16.36 -19.30
CA GLU A 206 -0.21 16.27 -20.69
C GLU A 206 0.87 16.76 -21.66
N ASN A 207 1.54 17.85 -21.33
CA ASN A 207 2.68 18.31 -22.12
C ASN A 207 3.81 17.26 -22.16
N TYR A 208 4.09 16.55 -21.06
CA TYR A 208 5.12 15.51 -21.05
C TYR A 208 4.75 14.32 -21.94
N ASN A 209 3.49 13.89 -21.86
CA ASN A 209 2.96 12.75 -22.59
C ASN A 209 2.83 13.00 -24.11
N SER A 210 2.69 14.27 -24.50
CA SER A 210 2.62 14.72 -25.89
C SER A 210 3.97 15.18 -26.48
N THR A 211 4.97 15.48 -25.64
CA THR A 211 6.33 15.84 -26.11
C THR A 211 7.00 14.62 -26.76
N PHE A 212 7.80 14.83 -27.81
CA PHE A 212 8.64 13.79 -28.41
C PHE A 212 9.90 13.52 -27.57
N HIS A 213 10.14 12.25 -27.22
CA HIS A 213 11.30 11.83 -26.44
C HIS A 213 12.32 11.15 -27.33
N ARG A 214 13.45 11.84 -27.58
CA ARG A 214 14.53 11.35 -28.47
C ARG A 214 15.03 9.95 -28.10
N SER A 215 15.09 9.62 -26.81
CA SER A 215 15.59 8.31 -26.35
C SER A 215 14.70 7.13 -26.76
N ILE A 216 13.39 7.33 -26.90
CA ILE A 216 12.43 6.28 -27.29
C ILE A 216 11.90 6.47 -28.72
N GLY A 217 12.31 7.54 -29.42
CA GLY A 217 11.88 7.84 -30.79
C GLY A 217 10.39 8.14 -30.96
N MET A 218 9.64 8.39 -29.87
CA MET A 218 8.21 8.67 -29.91
C MET A 218 7.74 9.48 -28.69
N THR A 219 6.44 9.80 -28.65
CA THR A 219 5.79 10.42 -27.48
C THR A 219 5.28 9.34 -26.52
N PRO A 220 5.23 9.57 -25.19
CA PRO A 220 4.67 8.60 -24.25
C PRO A 220 3.23 8.18 -24.58
N ASN A 221 2.38 9.09 -25.07
CA ASN A 221 1.02 8.75 -25.53
C ASN A 221 1.02 7.72 -26.68
N LYS A 222 1.98 7.84 -27.63
CA LYS A 222 2.13 6.86 -28.72
C LYS A 222 2.75 5.54 -28.27
N ALA A 223 3.49 5.54 -27.16
CA ALA A 223 4.09 4.35 -26.57
C ALA A 223 3.10 3.54 -25.70
N LYS A 224 1.98 4.13 -25.29
CA LYS A 224 0.98 3.46 -24.44
C LYS A 224 0.49 2.17 -25.11
N GLY A 225 0.66 1.04 -24.42
CA GLY A 225 0.26 -0.28 -24.90
C GLY A 225 1.20 -0.92 -25.93
N LYS A 226 2.32 -0.27 -26.27
CA LYS A 226 3.37 -0.86 -27.11
C LYS A 226 4.46 -1.46 -26.25
N VAL A 227 4.85 -2.67 -26.60
CA VAL A 227 5.99 -3.35 -25.98
C VAL A 227 7.21 -3.10 -26.86
N MET A 228 8.30 -2.60 -26.28
CA MET A 228 9.58 -2.44 -26.97
C MET A 228 10.40 -3.72 -26.80
N ASP A 229 10.13 -4.72 -27.65
CA ASP A 229 10.72 -6.07 -27.53
C ASP A 229 12.26 -6.06 -27.60
N ALA A 230 12.84 -5.13 -28.35
CA ALA A 230 14.29 -4.98 -28.45
C ALA A 230 14.95 -4.63 -27.10
N ASP A 231 14.39 -3.66 -26.35
CA ASP A 231 14.90 -3.28 -25.03
C ASP A 231 14.68 -4.40 -24.00
N LEU A 232 13.56 -5.13 -24.11
CA LEU A 232 13.32 -6.29 -23.25
C LEU A 232 14.32 -7.41 -23.54
N SER A 233 14.61 -7.69 -24.82
CA SER A 233 15.56 -8.73 -25.22
C SER A 233 16.98 -8.45 -24.75
N HIS A 234 17.45 -7.20 -24.84
CA HIS A 234 18.78 -6.82 -24.36
C HIS A 234 18.89 -6.96 -22.83
N ASN A 235 17.90 -6.45 -22.08
CA ASN A 235 17.87 -6.60 -20.63
C ASN A 235 17.76 -8.07 -20.22
N GLN A 236 17.02 -8.88 -20.99
CA GLN A 236 16.86 -10.30 -20.73
C GLN A 236 18.16 -11.09 -21.00
N VAL A 237 18.93 -10.74 -22.01
CA VAL A 237 20.25 -11.36 -22.29
C VAL A 237 21.27 -11.02 -21.20
N GLU A 238 21.33 -9.76 -20.77
CA GLU A 238 22.22 -9.34 -19.67
C GLU A 238 21.81 -10.00 -18.36
N ALA A 239 20.50 -10.08 -18.10
CA ALA A 239 19.94 -10.86 -17.01
C ALA A 239 20.38 -12.33 -17.13
N ASP A 240 20.17 -13.01 -18.25
CA ASP A 240 20.51 -14.43 -18.35
C ASP A 240 22.03 -14.69 -18.26
N ARG A 241 22.87 -13.70 -18.57
CA ARG A 241 24.32 -13.78 -18.33
C ARG A 241 24.65 -13.76 -16.84
N ILE A 242 24.18 -12.76 -16.12
CA ILE A 242 24.49 -12.62 -14.68
C ILE A 242 23.91 -13.82 -13.91
N GLU A 243 22.78 -14.39 -14.35
CA GLU A 243 22.13 -15.51 -13.64
C GLU A 243 22.96 -16.79 -13.75
N LYS A 244 23.73 -16.93 -14.83
CA LYS A 244 24.69 -18.03 -15.02
C LYS A 244 25.98 -17.84 -14.22
N GLU A 245 26.31 -16.60 -13.83
CA GLU A 245 27.52 -16.29 -13.06
C GLU A 245 27.35 -16.58 -11.55
N PHE A 246 26.11 -16.64 -11.04
CA PHE A 246 25.82 -16.87 -9.62
C PHE A 246 25.29 -18.28 -9.36
N GLN A 247 25.90 -18.98 -8.39
CA GLN A 247 25.44 -20.30 -7.93
C GLN A 247 24.97 -20.21 -6.49
N ILE A 248 23.75 -20.70 -6.22
CA ILE A 248 23.20 -20.80 -4.87
C ILE A 248 24.17 -21.59 -3.98
N GLY A 249 24.48 -21.06 -2.80
CA GLY A 249 25.53 -21.59 -1.92
C GLY A 249 26.85 -20.83 -2.00
N SER A 250 26.98 -19.85 -2.91
CA SER A 250 28.16 -18.98 -2.96
C SER A 250 28.26 -18.10 -1.71
N SER A 251 29.50 -17.84 -1.29
CA SER A 251 29.82 -16.91 -0.21
C SER A 251 29.84 -15.47 -0.73
N VAL A 252 29.01 -14.61 -0.15
CA VAL A 252 28.86 -13.21 -0.56
C VAL A 252 28.99 -12.25 0.62
N LEU A 253 29.39 -11.01 0.31
CA LEU A 253 29.43 -9.92 1.27
C LEU A 253 28.25 -8.98 1.02
N TYR A 254 27.59 -8.57 2.11
CA TYR A 254 26.45 -7.67 2.04
C TYR A 254 26.93 -6.21 1.98
N ARG A 255 26.40 -5.42 1.04
CA ARG A 255 26.74 -3.99 0.92
C ARG A 255 26.09 -3.18 2.05
N LEU A 256 26.89 -2.49 2.85
CA LEU A 256 26.39 -1.67 3.95
C LEU A 256 25.85 -0.33 3.44
N MET A 257 24.80 0.18 4.10
CA MET A 257 24.28 1.52 3.81
C MET A 257 25.32 2.60 4.10
N LYS A 258 25.33 3.64 3.26
CA LYS A 258 26.15 4.83 3.46
C LYS A 258 25.73 5.55 4.76
N GLN A 259 26.69 6.07 5.51
CA GLN A 259 26.40 7.05 6.55
C GLN A 259 26.30 8.44 5.93
N THR A 260 25.51 9.33 6.54
CA THR A 260 25.07 10.63 5.97
C THR A 260 26.20 11.54 5.48
N PHE A 261 27.43 11.38 5.99
CA PHE A 261 28.58 12.25 5.69
C PHE A 261 29.80 11.50 5.14
N ASP A 262 29.68 10.22 4.78
CA ASP A 262 30.80 9.42 4.27
C ASP A 262 31.06 9.69 2.77
N LYS A 263 32.34 9.65 2.37
CA LYS A 263 32.75 9.66 0.95
C LYS A 263 32.26 8.39 0.22
N GLU A 264 32.20 8.45 -1.12
CA GLU A 264 31.66 7.39 -2.00
C GLU A 264 32.54 6.12 -2.11
N ALA A 265 32.89 5.49 -0.99
CA ALA A 265 33.52 4.17 -1.00
C ALA A 265 32.47 3.07 -0.83
N ALA A 266 32.59 1.97 -1.59
CA ALA A 266 31.79 0.77 -1.36
C ALA A 266 32.19 0.13 -0.02
N ARG A 267 31.25 0.01 0.91
CA ARG A 267 31.45 -0.63 2.22
C ARG A 267 30.71 -1.97 2.24
N TRP A 268 31.40 -3.00 2.67
CA TRP A 268 30.91 -4.37 2.72
C TRP A 268 30.81 -4.86 4.18
N SER A 269 29.95 -5.85 4.43
CA SER A 269 29.82 -6.49 5.73
C SER A 269 31.12 -7.17 6.14
N LYS A 270 31.40 -7.18 7.44
CA LYS A 270 32.49 -7.99 7.99
C LYS A 270 32.14 -9.48 8.04
N ALA A 271 30.87 -9.80 8.18
CA ALA A 271 30.36 -11.16 8.10
C ALA A 271 30.23 -11.58 6.63
N VAL A 272 30.66 -12.81 6.35
CA VAL A 272 30.37 -13.52 5.10
C VAL A 272 29.00 -14.17 5.24
N TYR A 273 28.21 -14.13 4.19
CA TYR A 273 26.91 -14.79 4.14
C TYR A 273 26.90 -15.85 3.05
N THR A 274 26.12 -16.89 3.23
CA THR A 274 25.85 -17.89 2.19
C THR A 274 24.47 -17.63 1.61
N GLU A 275 24.36 -17.66 0.28
CA GLU A 275 23.08 -17.61 -0.40
C GLU A 275 22.28 -18.89 -0.14
N SER A 276 21.15 -18.75 0.58
CA SER A 276 20.32 -19.88 0.99
C SER A 276 19.22 -20.23 0.00
N LYS A 277 18.63 -19.22 -0.66
CA LYS A 277 17.52 -19.40 -1.61
C LYS A 277 17.25 -18.15 -2.45
N SER A 278 16.91 -18.32 -3.73
CA SER A 278 16.31 -17.26 -4.55
C SER A 278 14.85 -16.99 -4.11
N VAL A 279 14.51 -15.73 -3.88
CA VAL A 279 13.15 -15.26 -3.54
C VAL A 279 12.42 -14.77 -4.77
N GLN A 280 13.13 -14.07 -5.63
CA GLN A 280 12.69 -13.51 -6.92
C GLN A 280 13.89 -13.50 -7.88
N LYS A 281 13.65 -13.27 -9.17
CA LYS A 281 14.74 -13.04 -10.14
C LYS A 281 15.60 -11.90 -9.59
N TRP A 282 16.90 -12.15 -9.35
CA TRP A 282 17.87 -11.19 -8.78
C TRP A 282 17.82 -10.93 -7.27
N SER A 283 17.00 -11.64 -6.50
CA SER A 283 16.91 -11.45 -5.04
C SER A 283 17.16 -12.76 -4.29
N TYR A 284 18.13 -12.74 -3.38
CA TYR A 284 18.57 -13.92 -2.63
C TYR A 284 18.41 -13.71 -1.12
N LEU A 285 17.98 -14.75 -0.41
CA LEU A 285 18.04 -14.80 1.05
C LEU A 285 19.46 -15.17 1.48
N LEU A 286 20.07 -14.29 2.25
CA LEU A 286 21.38 -14.51 2.84
C LEU A 286 21.22 -15.15 4.23
N GLN A 287 21.99 -16.20 4.49
CA GLN A 287 22.13 -16.83 5.80
C GLN A 287 23.53 -16.50 6.35
N ASP A 288 23.61 -16.08 7.61
CA ASP A 288 24.89 -15.83 8.28
C ASP A 288 25.67 -17.15 8.40
N THR A 289 26.97 -17.12 8.11
CA THR A 289 27.81 -18.33 8.06
C THR A 289 28.38 -18.70 9.44
N LYS A 290 27.62 -18.40 10.52
CA LYS A 290 28.01 -18.64 11.92
C LYS A 290 27.13 -19.67 12.61
#